data_AF-A0A964JBU2-F1
#
_entry.id   AF-A0A964JBU2-F1
#
_cell.length_a   1.000
_cell.length_b   1.000
_cell.length_c   1.000
_cell.angle_alpha   90.00
_cell.angle_beta   90.00
_cell.angle_gamma   90.00
#
_symmetry.space_group_name_H-M   'P 1'
#
loop_
_entity.id
_entity.type
_entity.pdbx_description
1 polymer ?
#
loop_
_entity_poly.entity_id
_entity_poly.type
_entity_poly.pdbx_seq_one_letter_code
_entity_poly.pdbx_strand_id
1 'polypeptide(L)'
;MKALIKNLQLGLLIVILLSTVLAVFLEIQNMYKLQSITLADLLLMFLYLEVMAMVRVFWEEQAISITLPLLIAITALSRFIILQGKETDPSSLVYESIAILLIAIAIVVMRLRHSKFFGPKSKD
;
A
#
# COMPACT_ATOMS: atom_id res chain seq x y z
N MET A 1 14.23 7.78 -25.43
CA MET A 1 13.01 7.12 -24.90
C MET A 1 13.12 6.82 -23.39
N LYS A 2 14.13 6.07 -22.93
CA LYS A 2 14.32 5.74 -21.49
C LYS A 2 14.39 6.97 -20.55
N ALA A 3 15.12 8.02 -20.94
CA ALA A 3 15.21 9.26 -20.15
C ALA A 3 13.86 10.00 -20.03
N LEU A 4 13.01 9.91 -21.07
CA LEU A 4 11.70 10.55 -21.10
C LEU A 4 10.73 9.83 -20.15
N ILE A 5 10.77 8.49 -20.13
CA ILE A 5 10.02 7.67 -19.19
C ILE A 5 10.47 7.95 -17.75
N LYS A 6 11.78 8.03 -17.50
CA LYS A 6 12.31 8.33 -16.17
C LYS A 6 11.89 9.70 -15.65
N ASN A 7 11.97 10.74 -16.48
CA ASN A 7 11.54 12.09 -16.09
C ASN A 7 10.04 12.16 -15.83
N LEU A 8 9.24 11.43 -16.63
CA LEU A 8 7.80 11.33 -16.41
C LEU A 8 7.47 10.61 -15.09
N GLN A 9 8.17 9.52 -14.77
CA GLN A 9 8.04 8.82 -13.49
C GLN A 9 8.35 9.73 -12.31
N LEU A 10 9.49 10.45 -12.35
CA LEU A 10 9.85 11.40 -11.28
C LEU A 10 8.80 12.51 -11.14
N GLY A 11 8.29 13.04 -12.25
CA GLY A 11 7.19 14.01 -12.23
C GLY A 11 5.94 13.48 -11.54
N LEU A 12 5.52 12.25 -11.88
CA LEU A 12 4.38 11.59 -11.24
C LEU A 12 4.59 11.37 -9.74
N LEU A 13 5.80 10.99 -9.32
CA LEU A 13 6.09 10.82 -7.89
C LEU A 13 5.99 12.13 -7.10
N ILE A 14 6.46 13.24 -7.67
CA ILE A 14 6.34 14.54 -7.03
C ILE A 14 4.85 14.90 -6.85
N VAL A 15 4.01 14.62 -7.86
CA VAL A 15 2.57 14.83 -7.76
C VAL A 15 1.96 13.97 -6.65
N ILE A 16 2.27 12.67 -6.61
CA ILE A 16 1.76 11.76 -5.56
C ILE A 16 2.18 12.25 -4.17
N LEU A 17 3.43 12.66 -4.00
CA LEU A 17 3.94 13.15 -2.72
C LEU A 17 3.19 14.42 -2.29
N LEU A 18 3.04 15.40 -3.19
CA LEU A 18 2.30 16.63 -2.90
C LEU A 18 0.84 16.36 -2.57
N SER A 19 0.17 15.50 -3.34
CA SER A 19 -1.21 15.09 -3.06
C SER A 19 -1.34 14.41 -1.70
N THR A 20 -0.39 13.55 -1.31
CA THR A 20 -0.41 12.86 -0.02
C THR A 20 -0.23 13.85 1.14
N VAL A 21 0.70 14.81 1.02
CA VAL A 21 0.88 15.87 2.03
C VAL A 21 -0.39 16.71 2.19
N LEU A 22 -1.01 17.11 1.07
CA LEU A 22 -2.26 17.87 1.10
C LEU A 22 -3.40 17.07 1.74
N ALA A 23 -3.52 15.78 1.42
CA ALA A 23 -4.54 14.90 2.00
C ALA A 23 -4.38 14.78 3.52
N VAL A 24 -3.15 14.55 4.01
CA VAL A 24 -2.85 14.54 5.45
C VAL A 24 -3.28 15.85 6.12
N PHE A 25 -2.98 16.99 5.51
CA PHE A 25 -3.34 18.29 6.07
C PHE A 25 -4.86 18.51 6.14
N LEU A 26 -5.58 18.15 5.08
CA LEU A 26 -7.04 18.23 5.04
C LEU A 26 -7.68 17.32 6.09
N GLU A 27 -7.14 16.11 6.27
CA GLU A 27 -7.68 15.16 7.24
C GLU A 27 -7.40 15.61 8.68
N ILE A 28 -6.23 16.17 8.98
CA ILE A 28 -5.96 16.80 10.29
C ILE A 28 -6.95 17.94 10.56
N GLN A 29 -7.22 18.80 9.57
CA GLN A 29 -8.23 19.85 9.73
C GLN A 29 -9.63 19.28 9.97
N ASN A 30 -9.97 18.19 9.29
CA ASN A 30 -11.27 17.52 9.45
C ASN A 30 -11.43 17.00 10.89
N MET A 31 -10.44 16.27 11.41
CA MET A 31 -10.43 15.81 12.80
C MET A 31 -10.53 16.96 13.81
N TYR A 32 -9.84 18.07 13.53
CA TYR A 32 -9.90 19.25 14.39
C TYR A 32 -11.31 19.86 14.43
N LYS A 33 -11.99 19.92 13.28
CA LYS A 33 -13.37 20.44 13.18
C LYS A 33 -14.39 19.53 13.84
N LEU A 34 -14.25 18.21 13.69
CA LEU A 34 -15.15 17.21 14.26
C LEU A 34 -14.94 17.03 15.77
N GLN A 35 -13.81 17.50 16.31
CA GLN A 35 -13.39 17.32 17.72
C GLN A 35 -13.39 15.85 18.18
N SER A 36 -13.33 14.91 17.25
CA SER A 36 -13.28 13.48 17.48
C SER A 36 -12.21 12.87 16.58
N ILE A 37 -11.31 12.10 17.17
CA ILE A 37 -10.29 11.35 16.43
C ILE A 37 -10.73 9.89 16.47
N THR A 38 -11.14 9.35 15.33
CA THR A 38 -11.50 7.94 15.26
C THR A 38 -10.29 7.07 14.99
N LEU A 39 -10.45 5.79 15.27
CA LEU A 39 -9.46 4.77 14.98
C LEU A 39 -9.21 4.62 13.47
N ALA A 40 -10.25 4.79 12.64
CA ALA A 40 -10.16 4.76 11.18
C ALA A 40 -9.30 5.92 10.63
N ASP A 41 -9.41 7.09 11.23
CA ASP A 41 -8.64 8.29 10.85
C ASP A 41 -7.13 8.09 11.07
N LEU A 42 -6.77 7.47 12.20
CA LEU A 42 -5.37 7.13 12.50
C LEU A 42 -4.81 6.06 11.55
N LEU A 43 -5.63 5.08 11.16
CA LEU A 43 -5.25 4.07 10.17
C LEU A 43 -5.02 4.68 8.78
N LEU A 44 -5.87 5.64 8.39
CA LEU A 44 -5.72 6.37 7.13
C LEU A 44 -4.41 7.18 7.12
N MET A 45 -4.07 7.83 8.24
CA MET A 45 -2.78 8.52 8.39
C MET A 45 -1.58 7.57 8.25
N PHE A 46 -1.69 6.36 8.80
CA PHE A 46 -0.64 5.35 8.66
C PHE A 46 -0.45 4.92 7.20
N LEU A 47 -1.54 4.80 6.43
CA LEU A 47 -1.49 4.52 4.99
C LEU A 47 -0.78 5.65 4.23
N TYR A 48 -1.04 6.91 4.56
CA TYR A 48 -0.33 8.05 3.96
C TYR A 48 1.18 8.00 4.24
N LEU A 49 1.59 7.62 5.45
CA LEU A 49 3.02 7.43 5.78
C LEU A 49 3.64 6.27 4.99
N GLU A 50 2.92 5.16 4.81
CA GLU A 50 3.40 4.04 3.97
C GLU A 50 3.57 4.45 2.50
N VAL A 51 2.66 5.26 1.95
CA VAL A 51 2.79 5.81 0.58
C VAL A 51 4.01 6.73 0.49
N MET A 52 4.25 7.60 1.48
CA MET A 52 5.47 8.42 1.53
C MET A 52 6.75 7.57 1.57
N ALA A 53 6.76 6.46 2.31
CA ALA A 53 7.88 5.54 2.36
C ALA A 53 8.13 4.89 0.98
N MET A 54 7.08 4.53 0.24
CA MET A 54 7.19 3.99 -1.11
C MET A 54 7.77 5.02 -2.09
N VAL A 55 7.32 6.28 -2.02
CA VAL A 55 7.88 7.39 -2.82
C VAL A 55 9.38 7.53 -2.55
N ARG A 56 9.79 7.45 -1.28
CA ARG A 56 11.21 7.48 -0.87
C ARG A 56 12.01 6.32 -1.46
N VAL A 57 11.53 5.09 -1.30
CA VAL A 57 12.22 3.89 -1.82
C VAL A 57 12.33 3.94 -3.34
N PHE A 58 11.29 4.41 -4.03
CA PHE A 58 11.35 4.57 -5.49
C PHE A 58 12.36 5.65 -5.91
N TRP A 59 12.50 6.72 -5.13
CA TRP A 59 13.51 7.74 -5.39
C TRP A 59 14.95 7.18 -5.30
N GLU A 60 15.18 6.26 -4.36
CA GLU A 60 16.49 5.62 -4.13
C GLU A 60 16.78 4.50 -5.14
N GLU A 61 15.84 3.59 -5.40
CA GLU A 61 16.07 2.40 -6.23
C GLU A 61 15.62 2.54 -7.70
N GLN A 62 14.88 3.61 -8.06
CA GLN A 62 14.31 3.85 -9.41
C GLN A 62 13.47 2.68 -9.96
N ALA A 63 13.06 1.75 -9.10
CA ALA A 63 12.27 0.58 -9.45
C ALA A 63 10.99 0.55 -8.61
N ILE A 64 9.84 0.35 -9.28
CA ILE A 64 8.57 0.10 -8.59
C ILE A 64 8.63 -1.36 -8.09
N SER A 65 9.12 -1.57 -6.88
CA SER A 65 9.07 -2.88 -6.23
C SER A 65 7.61 -3.24 -5.92
N ILE A 66 7.00 -4.06 -6.78
CA ILE A 66 5.58 -4.50 -6.70
C ILE A 66 5.26 -5.14 -5.33
N THR A 67 6.26 -5.70 -4.66
CA THR A 67 6.15 -6.32 -3.34
C THR A 67 5.74 -5.34 -2.23
N LEU A 68 6.20 -4.08 -2.29
CA LEU A 68 5.94 -3.10 -1.24
C LEU A 68 4.46 -2.66 -1.17
N PRO A 69 3.80 -2.26 -2.29
CA PRO A 69 2.36 -1.96 -2.29
C PRO A 69 1.47 -3.13 -1.80
N LEU A 70 1.82 -4.36 -2.18
CA LEU A 70 1.06 -5.55 -1.79
C LEU A 70 1.16 -5.84 -0.29
N LEU A 71 2.34 -5.63 0.31
CA LEU A 71 2.51 -5.78 1.75
C LEU A 71 1.77 -4.68 2.52
N ILE A 72 1.80 -3.45 2.02
CA ILE A 72 1.03 -2.30 2.54
C ILE A 72 -0.48 -2.59 2.57
N ALA A 73 -1.02 -3.18 1.50
CA ALA A 73 -2.43 -3.54 1.46
C ALA A 73 -2.81 -4.56 2.55
N ILE A 74 -1.96 -5.58 2.77
CA ILE A 74 -2.19 -6.59 3.82
C ILE A 74 -2.08 -5.95 5.22
N THR A 75 -1.04 -5.17 5.47
CA THR A 75 -0.82 -4.55 6.78
C THR A 75 -1.94 -3.56 7.11
N ALA A 76 -2.37 -2.74 6.15
CA ALA A 76 -3.50 -1.84 6.29
C ALA A 76 -4.81 -2.59 6.56
N LEU A 77 -5.15 -3.60 5.75
CA LEU A 77 -6.35 -4.43 5.96
C LEU A 77 -6.32 -5.12 7.33
N SER A 78 -5.20 -5.73 7.71
CA SER A 78 -5.10 -6.41 9.00
C SER A 78 -5.33 -5.47 10.19
N ARG A 79 -4.77 -4.25 10.14
CA ARG A 79 -4.96 -3.26 11.21
C ARG A 79 -6.39 -2.73 11.23
N PHE A 80 -7.00 -2.54 10.06
CA PHE A 80 -8.40 -2.15 9.94
C PHE A 80 -9.35 -3.17 10.59
N ILE A 81 -9.16 -4.45 10.28
CA ILE A 81 -9.98 -5.54 10.85
C ILE A 81 -9.82 -5.61 12.37
N ILE A 82 -8.60 -5.48 12.92
CA ILE A 82 -8.40 -5.55 14.38
C ILE A 82 -9.13 -4.41 15.10
N LEU A 83 -9.14 -3.21 14.50
CA LEU A 83 -9.72 -2.02 15.10
C LEU A 83 -11.25 -1.94 14.93
N GLN A 84 -11.80 -2.39 13.80
CA GLN A 84 -13.26 -2.39 13.54
C GLN A 84 -13.94 -3.71 13.90
N GLY A 85 -13.17 -4.78 14.06
CA GLY A 85 -13.66 -6.15 14.26
C GLY A 85 -14.46 -6.41 15.54
N LYS A 86 -14.46 -5.45 16.47
CA LYS A 86 -15.26 -5.53 17.69
C LYS A 86 -16.71 -5.07 17.51
N GLU A 87 -16.96 -4.22 16.52
CA GLU A 87 -18.28 -3.63 16.22
C GLU A 87 -18.95 -4.33 15.03
N THR A 88 -18.24 -5.20 14.31
CA THR A 88 -18.74 -5.90 13.11
C THR A 88 -19.24 -7.30 13.42
N ASP A 89 -20.27 -7.73 12.68
CA ASP A 89 -20.83 -9.07 12.81
C ASP A 89 -19.75 -10.16 12.62
N PRO A 90 -19.76 -11.25 13.42
CA PRO A 90 -18.76 -12.31 13.35
C PRO A 90 -18.58 -12.91 11.95
N SER A 91 -19.64 -12.93 11.13
CA SER A 91 -19.58 -13.40 9.74
C SER A 91 -18.74 -12.49 8.84
N SER A 92 -18.86 -11.17 9.00
CA SER A 92 -18.10 -10.19 8.22
C SER A 92 -16.61 -10.29 8.50
N LEU A 93 -16.25 -10.49 9.77
CA LEU A 93 -14.86 -10.68 10.21
C LEU A 93 -14.20 -11.89 9.52
N VAL A 94 -14.96 -12.98 9.35
CA VAL A 94 -14.50 -14.19 8.65
C VAL A 94 -14.27 -13.92 7.16
N TYR A 95 -15.18 -13.20 6.49
CA TYR A 95 -15.00 -12.82 5.08
C TYR A 95 -13.76 -11.95 4.86
N GLU A 96 -13.55 -10.94 5.71
CA GLU A 96 -12.38 -10.06 5.64
C GLU A 96 -11.07 -10.82 5.88
N SER A 97 -11.06 -11.74 6.86
CA SER A 97 -9.91 -12.59 7.14
C SER A 97 -9.57 -13.53 5.98
N ILE A 98 -10.59 -14.09 5.31
CA ILE A 98 -10.41 -14.91 4.10
C ILE A 98 -9.87 -14.07 2.94
N ALA A 99 -10.32 -12.82 2.78
CA ALA A 99 -9.80 -11.93 1.75
C ALA A 99 -8.29 -11.66 1.93
N ILE A 100 -7.83 -11.41 3.17
CA ILE A 100 -6.39 -11.28 3.45
C ILE A 100 -5.63 -12.56 3.10
N LEU A 101 -6.18 -13.73 3.44
CA LEU A 101 -5.58 -15.03 3.13
C LEU A 101 -5.43 -15.23 1.61
N LEU A 102 -6.44 -14.86 0.82
CA LEU A 102 -6.37 -14.91 -0.65
C LEU A 102 -5.31 -13.98 -1.22
N ILE A 103 -5.21 -12.75 -0.71
CA ILE A 103 -4.17 -11.79 -1.12
C ILE A 103 -2.78 -12.33 -0.76
N ALA A 104 -2.61 -12.89 0.43
CA ALA A 104 -1.35 -13.48 0.87
C ALA A 104 -0.93 -14.65 -0.04
N ILE A 105 -1.87 -15.54 -0.41
CA ILE A 105 -1.62 -16.63 -1.37
C ILE A 105 -1.23 -16.07 -2.73
N ALA A 106 -1.91 -15.03 -3.24
CA ALA A 106 -1.57 -14.41 -4.50
C ALA A 106 -0.12 -13.87 -4.51
N ILE A 107 0.32 -13.23 -3.42
CA ILE A 107 1.71 -12.77 -3.26
C ILE A 107 2.68 -13.94 -3.27
N VAL A 108 2.38 -15.03 -2.56
CA VAL A 108 3.22 -16.23 -2.52
C VAL A 108 3.35 -16.83 -3.93
N VAL A 109 2.23 -16.99 -4.65
CA VAL A 109 2.23 -17.51 -6.02
C VAL A 109 3.05 -16.62 -6.96
N MET A 110 2.88 -15.29 -6.87
CA MET A 110 3.67 -14.35 -7.67
C MET A 110 5.16 -14.43 -7.34
N ARG A 111 5.51 -14.52 -6.05
CA ARG A 111 6.90 -14.63 -5.59
C ARG A 111 7.53 -15.96 -6.04
N LEU A 112 6.80 -17.07 -5.94
CA LEU A 112 7.25 -18.37 -6.43
C LEU A 112 7.48 -18.37 -7.94
N ARG A 113 6.61 -17.71 -8.72
CA ARG A 113 6.80 -17.55 -10.17
C ARG A 113 8.05 -16.73 -10.52
N HIS A 114 8.37 -15.72 -9.73
CA HIS A 114 9.54 -14.86 -9.97
C HIS A 114 10.84 -15.41 -9.37
N SER A 115 10.76 -16.35 -8.42
CA SER A 115 11.89 -17.02 -7.80
C SER A 115 12.34 -18.24 -8.63
N LYS A 116 13.20 -18.02 -9.62
CA LYS A 116 14.19 -19.00 -10.14
C LYS A 116 13.71 -20.44 -10.44
N PHE A 117 12.51 -20.65 -10.99
CA PHE A 117 12.14 -21.97 -11.56
C PHE A 117 11.75 -21.94 -13.04
N PHE A 118 11.46 -20.76 -13.62
CA PHE A 118 11.20 -20.62 -15.07
C PHE A 118 11.82 -19.33 -15.62
N GLY A 119 13.15 -19.29 -15.67
CA GLY A 119 13.83 -18.47 -16.69
C GLY A 119 13.84 -19.25 -18.00
N PRO A 120 13.54 -18.66 -19.16
CA PRO A 120 13.73 -19.36 -20.44
C PRO A 120 15.20 -19.74 -20.52
N LYS A 121 15.46 -21.05 -20.59
CA LYS A 121 16.79 -21.62 -20.74
C LYS A 121 17.42 -20.98 -21.98
N SER A 122 18.54 -20.28 -21.79
CA SER A 122 19.39 -19.81 -22.88
C SER A 122 19.68 -21.00 -23.79
N LYS A 123 19.30 -20.90 -25.07
CA LYS A 123 19.76 -21.81 -26.10
C LYS A 123 21.23 -21.47 -26.36
N ASP A 124 22.10 -22.43 -26.06
CA ASP A 124 23.38 -22.60 -26.75
C ASP A 124 23.16 -22.71 -28.27
#